data_AF-A0A9D0Z7E9-F1
#
_entry.id   AF-A0A9D0Z7E9-F1
#
_cell.length_a   1.000
_cell.length_b   1.000
_cell.length_c   1.000
_cell.angle_alpha   90.00
_cell.angle_beta   90.00
_cell.angle_gamma   90.00
#
_symmetry.space_group_name_H-M   'P 1'
#
loop_
_entity.id
_entity.type
_entity.pdbx_description
1 polymer ?
#
loop_
_entity_poly.entity_id
_entity_poly.type
_entity_poly.pdbx_seq_one_letter_code
_entity_poly.pdbx_strand_id
1 'polypeptide(L)'
;YPGSLHGLQFYGLGKGADYIAAHYLENNTYDANYAEQWFAGLAGTPSGVGLFEPGTLTENAGSYVIPMAVVNGPANAQAVADSYNGKAGICEVVTDASVSGFDSDLVVSLYDQVVGKFYYSQGQFREMPKYEQNGIIEVNETVTVSSGKEIEYYAYIPDDLSFGSRDSVPLLMWFHGGGGEAEAMVSWTEWPLVAKENGFMVVSFDQHGSYTSHEAVEVLDLLLAKYSFLDESRVYAGGFSMGGGKTWNLGVKYWDRLAGVIPTAAGSMAEGDDVYTDFVEADVILPTFYIAGGASVLAERPTAEGNNVNEILGYLWTMNDLGTYSYDASADADWGVTPATSTTFAYRDKADFLLGQTLESFNIKSFPSADGNTYTWLCVNANKPHTLTANDAHVAWDYIEHFSRNADGIICIDGRPVDETPDVPDIPDIPDLPDLPVIIPGGSGNENTNPGGFTDVSANAWYADAVEWAVENEITAGTSANTFSPNAACTRAQMVTFLWRASGYPDPASDTMPFTDVSPDAYYYRAVLWAVGEGITTGTSATTFSPDATVTRGQVVSFLYRAAGEPAADGVNRFKDVSESAYYYDAVLWAVAQNVTEGSSANTFSPANACTRAEIVTFLYRYFVG
;
A
#
# COMPACT_ATOMS: atom_id res chain seq x y z
N TYR A 1 -10.94 19.68 9.39
CA TYR A 1 -9.66 19.51 10.13
C TYR A 1 -8.53 19.78 9.14
N PRO A 2 -7.38 20.36 9.54
CA PRO A 2 -6.32 20.68 8.60
C PRO A 2 -5.59 19.37 8.24
N GLY A 3 -6.00 18.76 7.13
CA GLY A 3 -5.59 17.42 6.71
C GLY A 3 -6.61 16.73 5.80
N SER A 4 -7.84 17.20 5.77
CA SER A 4 -8.88 16.68 4.90
C SER A 4 -9.21 17.66 3.77
N LEU A 5 -8.79 17.31 2.55
CA LEU A 5 -9.29 17.92 1.33
C LEU A 5 -10.68 17.33 1.08
N HIS A 6 -11.72 17.98 1.60
CA HIS A 6 -13.08 17.48 1.50
C HIS A 6 -13.66 17.78 0.11
N GLY A 7 -13.64 16.78 -0.77
CA GLY A 7 -14.30 16.86 -2.08
C GLY A 7 -15.81 16.71 -1.93
N LEU A 8 -16.55 17.81 -2.07
CA LEU A 8 -18.00 17.78 -2.27
C LEU A 8 -18.29 17.50 -3.75
N GLN A 9 -18.88 16.34 -4.05
CA GLN A 9 -19.36 16.05 -5.40
C GLN A 9 -20.81 16.54 -5.55
N PHE A 10 -21.01 17.49 -6.45
CA PHE A 10 -22.34 18.00 -6.79
C PHE A 10 -22.85 17.30 -8.06
N TYR A 11 -23.99 16.61 -7.95
CA TYR A 11 -24.71 16.07 -9.10
C TYR A 11 -25.92 16.93 -9.44
N GLY A 12 -25.99 17.41 -10.69
CA GLY A 12 -27.13 18.16 -11.21
C GLY A 12 -27.44 17.75 -12.64
N LEU A 13 -28.72 17.81 -13.01
CA LEU A 13 -29.20 17.62 -14.39
C LEU A 13 -29.96 18.87 -14.84
N GLY A 14 -29.85 19.21 -16.12
CA GLY A 14 -30.50 20.40 -16.71
C GLY A 14 -30.08 21.70 -16.02
N LYS A 15 -31.04 22.52 -15.58
CA LYS A 15 -30.77 23.82 -14.93
C LYS A 15 -29.96 23.71 -13.64
N GLY A 16 -29.97 22.56 -12.98
CA GLY A 16 -29.10 22.29 -11.83
C GLY A 16 -27.63 22.16 -12.23
N ALA A 17 -27.34 21.54 -13.37
CA ALA A 17 -25.98 21.46 -13.92
C ALA A 17 -25.48 22.84 -14.35
N ASP A 18 -26.34 23.64 -14.99
CA ASP A 18 -26.01 25.01 -15.43
C ASP A 18 -25.63 25.92 -14.25
N TYR A 19 -26.31 25.77 -13.11
CA TYR A 19 -26.03 26.52 -11.90
C TYR A 19 -24.73 26.08 -11.21
N ILE A 20 -24.48 24.76 -11.12
CA ILE A 20 -23.21 24.22 -10.60
C ILE A 20 -22.04 24.75 -11.42
N ALA A 21 -22.17 24.72 -12.75
CA ALA A 21 -21.13 25.19 -13.65
C ALA A 21 -20.87 26.71 -13.55
N ALA A 22 -21.89 27.51 -13.29
CA ALA A 22 -21.78 28.97 -13.21
C ALA A 22 -21.25 29.49 -11.86
N HIS A 23 -21.28 28.69 -10.79
CA HIS A 23 -21.03 29.18 -9.42
C HIS A 23 -20.00 28.39 -8.61
N TYR A 24 -19.70 27.15 -8.98
CA TYR A 24 -18.82 26.28 -8.19
C TYR A 24 -17.60 25.75 -8.98
N LEU A 25 -17.45 26.11 -10.27
CA LEU A 25 -16.30 25.75 -11.11
C LEU A 25 -15.24 26.87 -11.25
N GLU A 26 -15.42 28.05 -10.64
CA GLU A 26 -14.37 29.08 -10.67
C GLU A 26 -13.30 28.80 -9.62
N ASN A 27 -12.03 28.82 -10.04
CA ASN A 27 -10.85 28.69 -9.17
C ASN A 27 -10.86 29.79 -8.10
N ASN A 28 -11.33 29.48 -6.90
CA ASN A 28 -11.24 30.40 -5.78
C ASN A 28 -9.79 30.51 -5.30
N THR A 29 -9.13 31.61 -5.65
CA THR A 29 -7.97 32.11 -4.93
C THR A 29 -8.35 32.41 -3.48
N TYR A 30 -7.71 31.71 -2.54
CA TYR A 30 -7.88 31.90 -1.10
C TYR A 30 -7.60 33.35 -0.66
N ASP A 31 -8.55 33.96 0.06
CA ASP A 31 -8.32 35.16 0.88
C ASP A 31 -8.90 34.98 2.29
N ALA A 32 -8.19 35.52 3.27
CA ALA A 32 -7.94 34.97 4.60
C ALA A 32 -8.93 35.37 5.70
N ASN A 33 -10.25 35.41 5.44
CA ASN A 33 -11.23 35.77 6.48
C ASN A 33 -12.43 34.79 6.52
N TYR A 34 -12.21 33.61 7.11
CA TYR A 34 -13.17 32.50 7.13
C TYR A 34 -14.10 32.44 8.36
N ALA A 35 -14.30 33.55 9.08
CA ALA A 35 -15.04 33.54 10.36
C ALA A 35 -16.36 34.34 10.41
N GLU A 36 -16.71 35.13 9.40
CA GLU A 36 -17.97 35.89 9.44
C GLU A 36 -18.62 35.98 8.05
N GLN A 37 -19.48 35.02 7.70
CA GLN A 37 -20.59 35.17 6.73
C GLN A 37 -21.33 33.84 6.52
N TRP A 38 -22.28 33.52 7.41
CA TRP A 38 -23.34 32.57 7.07
C TRP A 38 -24.66 33.33 6.89
N PHE A 39 -24.97 33.54 5.61
CA PHE A 39 -26.26 33.95 5.01
C PHE A 39 -26.86 35.30 5.41
N ALA A 40 -26.70 36.30 4.53
CA ALA A 40 -27.60 37.44 4.46
C ALA A 40 -28.06 37.68 3.01
N GLY A 41 -29.33 37.32 2.77
CA GLY A 41 -30.15 37.91 1.70
C GLY A 41 -29.95 37.31 0.31
N LEU A 42 -30.92 36.51 -0.13
CA LEU A 42 -31.72 36.78 -1.33
C LEU A 42 -32.90 35.80 -1.36
N ALA A 43 -34.08 36.32 -1.67
CA ALA A 43 -35.33 35.59 -1.66
C ALA A 43 -35.39 34.57 -2.81
N GLY A 44 -35.69 33.32 -2.45
CA GLY A 44 -36.22 32.30 -3.35
C GLY A 44 -35.18 31.42 -4.05
N THR A 45 -34.72 30.36 -3.38
CA THR A 45 -34.61 28.94 -3.86
C THR A 45 -33.81 28.08 -2.86
N PRO A 46 -34.18 26.81 -2.65
CA PRO A 46 -33.19 25.78 -2.40
C PRO A 46 -33.23 24.75 -3.54
N SER A 47 -32.23 24.79 -4.42
CA SER A 47 -31.92 23.68 -5.32
C SER A 47 -30.63 23.03 -4.83
N GLY A 48 -30.78 22.15 -3.84
CA GLY A 48 -29.73 21.23 -3.40
C GLY A 48 -29.45 21.28 -1.89
N VAL A 49 -29.68 20.16 -1.23
CA VAL A 49 -28.91 19.75 -0.05
C VAL A 49 -28.36 18.39 -0.44
N GLY A 50 -27.05 18.26 -0.42
CA GLY A 50 -26.32 17.00 -0.51
C GLY A 50 -25.44 16.93 0.72
N LEU A 51 -25.38 15.76 1.34
CA LEU A 51 -24.39 15.50 2.37
C LEU A 51 -23.73 14.17 1.99
N PHE A 52 -22.40 14.13 2.04
CA PHE A 52 -21.58 12.92 1.95
C PHE A 52 -20.28 13.16 2.74
N GLU A 53 -20.01 12.32 3.73
CA GLU A 53 -18.70 12.18 4.37
C GLU A 53 -18.10 10.85 3.87
N PRO A 54 -16.84 10.82 3.37
CA PRO A 54 -16.26 9.62 2.76
C PRO A 54 -15.23 8.89 3.64
N GLY A 55 -15.26 9.06 4.97
CA GLY A 55 -14.34 8.39 5.89
C GLY A 55 -14.65 6.90 6.02
N THR A 56 -15.89 6.60 6.40
CA THR A 56 -16.56 5.30 6.28
C THR A 56 -18.03 5.56 6.53
N LEU A 57 -18.90 5.17 5.60
CA LEU A 57 -20.33 5.08 5.90
C LEU A 57 -20.58 3.60 6.25
N THR A 58 -20.44 3.26 7.53
CA THR A 58 -20.80 1.95 8.07
C THR A 58 -22.31 1.83 8.25
N GLU A 59 -22.88 0.68 7.89
CA GLU A 59 -24.20 0.30 8.39
C GLU A 59 -24.06 -0.04 9.88
N ASN A 60 -24.61 0.84 10.72
CA ASN A 60 -24.90 0.69 12.15
C ASN A 60 -23.80 0.95 13.20
N ALA A 61 -24.17 1.94 14.03
CA ALA A 61 -24.13 1.93 15.50
C ALA A 61 -22.87 2.45 16.21
N GLY A 62 -22.61 3.77 16.13
CA GLY A 62 -21.72 4.42 17.10
C GLY A 62 -21.39 5.88 16.84
N SER A 63 -22.30 6.79 17.19
CA SER A 63 -22.05 8.23 17.45
C SER A 63 -21.05 9.00 16.57
N TYR A 64 -21.12 8.92 15.24
CA TYR A 64 -20.74 10.01 14.34
C TYR A 64 -21.79 10.19 13.23
N VAL A 65 -22.06 11.45 12.91
CA VAL A 65 -23.24 11.98 12.21
C VAL A 65 -23.37 11.42 10.79
N ILE A 66 -24.59 11.02 10.36
CA ILE A 66 -24.85 10.61 8.97
C ILE A 66 -25.40 11.78 8.13
N PRO A 67 -24.89 11.94 6.91
CA PRO A 67 -25.28 12.99 5.97
C PRO A 67 -26.73 12.89 5.38
N MET A 68 -27.48 14.00 5.37
CA MET A 68 -28.80 14.24 4.71
C MET A 68 -28.71 14.93 3.31
N ALA A 69 -29.52 14.51 2.34
CA ALA A 69 -29.70 15.24 1.07
C ALA A 69 -31.18 15.64 0.82
N VAL A 70 -31.46 16.94 0.70
CA VAL A 70 -32.78 17.54 0.39
C VAL A 70 -32.72 18.21 -0.98
N VAL A 71 -33.19 17.50 -2.00
CA VAL A 71 -33.25 18.00 -3.37
C VAL A 71 -34.68 18.38 -3.69
N ASN A 72 -34.93 19.69 -3.91
CA ASN A 72 -36.26 20.29 -4.11
C ASN A 72 -37.21 20.19 -2.90
N GLY A 73 -36.78 20.58 -1.70
CA GLY A 73 -37.62 20.52 -0.50
C GLY A 73 -38.70 21.62 -0.40
N PRO A 74 -39.83 21.37 0.30
CA PRO A 74 -40.88 22.37 0.54
C PRO A 74 -40.40 23.55 1.40
N ALA A 75 -41.20 24.62 1.49
CA ALA A 75 -40.86 25.85 2.22
C ALA A 75 -40.49 25.65 3.72
N ASN A 76 -40.82 24.49 4.30
CA ASN A 76 -40.48 24.09 5.67
C ASN A 76 -39.23 23.19 5.78
N ALA A 77 -38.40 23.08 4.73
CA ALA A 77 -37.20 22.24 4.71
C ALA A 77 -36.25 22.46 5.90
N GLN A 78 -36.13 23.70 6.40
CA GLN A 78 -35.34 24.01 7.60
C GLN A 78 -35.92 23.34 8.86
N ALA A 79 -37.23 23.43 9.08
CA ALA A 79 -37.89 22.79 10.22
C ALA A 79 -37.83 21.26 10.15
N VAL A 80 -37.78 20.70 8.93
CA VAL A 80 -37.59 19.27 8.68
C VAL A 80 -36.16 18.86 9.02
N ALA A 81 -35.13 19.56 8.52
CA ALA A 81 -33.74 19.34 8.90
C ALA A 81 -33.52 19.47 10.42
N ASP A 82 -34.10 20.49 11.04
CA ASP A 82 -34.05 20.71 12.48
C ASP A 82 -34.75 19.59 13.27
N SER A 83 -35.77 18.93 12.69
CA SER A 83 -36.49 17.81 13.34
C SER A 83 -35.67 16.52 13.42
N TYR A 84 -34.56 16.42 12.69
CA TYR A 84 -33.63 15.30 12.72
C TYR A 84 -32.41 15.55 13.61
N ASN A 85 -32.23 16.78 14.09
CA ASN A 85 -31.16 17.12 15.02
C ASN A 85 -31.29 16.28 16.30
N GLY A 86 -30.28 15.44 16.58
CA GLY A 86 -30.27 14.50 17.71
C GLY A 86 -30.94 13.14 17.45
N LYS A 87 -31.30 12.79 16.21
CA LYS A 87 -31.74 11.42 15.83
C LYS A 87 -30.63 10.67 15.11
N ALA A 88 -30.40 9.40 15.45
CA ALA A 88 -29.41 8.54 14.81
C ALA A 88 -30.04 7.61 13.74
N GLY A 89 -29.30 7.33 12.65
CA GLY A 89 -29.61 6.23 11.72
C GLY A 89 -30.80 6.43 10.77
N ILE A 90 -30.96 7.60 10.15
CA ILE A 90 -32.06 7.85 9.19
C ILE A 90 -31.49 8.22 7.80
N CYS A 91 -31.78 7.40 6.80
CA CYS A 91 -31.66 7.73 5.37
C CYS A 91 -33.07 7.98 4.80
N GLU A 92 -33.37 9.20 4.35
CA GLU A 92 -34.67 9.54 3.77
C GLU A 92 -34.50 10.47 2.56
N VAL A 93 -35.10 10.10 1.41
CA VAL A 93 -35.17 10.96 0.21
C VAL A 93 -36.53 11.64 0.18
N VAL A 94 -36.55 12.96 0.35
CA VAL A 94 -37.78 13.76 0.36
C VAL A 94 -37.94 14.49 -0.97
N THR A 95 -38.97 14.14 -1.74
CA THR A 95 -39.27 14.74 -3.06
C THR A 95 -40.50 15.65 -2.99
N ASP A 96 -40.41 16.88 -3.51
CA ASP A 96 -41.59 17.71 -3.77
C ASP A 96 -42.27 17.26 -5.07
N ALA A 97 -43.56 16.94 -4.99
CA ALA A 97 -44.38 16.46 -6.11
C ALA A 97 -44.52 17.46 -7.27
N SER A 98 -44.16 18.73 -7.06
CA SER A 98 -44.14 19.76 -8.09
C SER A 98 -42.88 19.75 -8.96
N VAL A 99 -41.85 18.98 -8.59
CA VAL A 99 -40.63 18.83 -9.39
C VAL A 99 -40.65 17.51 -10.17
N SER A 100 -40.49 17.62 -11.49
CA SER A 100 -40.50 16.48 -12.42
C SER A 100 -39.09 16.24 -12.99
N GLY A 101 -38.76 14.97 -13.26
CA GLY A 101 -37.46 14.56 -13.81
C GLY A 101 -36.37 14.25 -12.77
N PHE A 102 -36.69 14.28 -11.47
CA PHE A 102 -35.80 13.80 -10.42
C PHE A 102 -36.02 12.29 -10.20
N ASP A 103 -34.95 11.52 -10.31
CA ASP A 103 -34.96 10.07 -10.14
C ASP A 103 -34.45 9.72 -8.73
N SER A 104 -35.38 9.60 -7.79
CA SER A 104 -35.07 9.26 -6.39
C SER A 104 -34.45 7.88 -6.25
N ASP A 105 -34.86 6.94 -7.10
CA ASP A 105 -34.39 5.56 -7.07
C ASP A 105 -32.93 5.49 -7.54
N LEU A 106 -32.55 6.32 -8.52
CA LEU A 106 -31.15 6.46 -8.94
C LEU A 106 -30.26 6.96 -7.79
N VAL A 107 -30.68 7.97 -7.02
CA VAL A 107 -29.89 8.51 -5.90
C VAL A 107 -29.66 7.45 -4.81
N VAL A 108 -30.70 6.70 -4.45
CA VAL A 108 -30.57 5.58 -3.51
C VAL A 108 -29.67 4.49 -4.10
N SER A 109 -29.82 4.16 -5.38
CA SER A 109 -28.98 3.15 -6.02
C SER A 109 -27.50 3.54 -6.12
N LEU A 110 -27.19 4.83 -6.30
CA LEU A 110 -25.82 5.34 -6.31
C LEU A 110 -25.23 5.34 -4.90
N TYR A 111 -26.03 5.67 -3.89
CA TYR A 111 -25.65 5.52 -2.48
C TYR A 111 -25.29 4.04 -2.19
N ASP A 112 -26.16 3.09 -2.53
CA ASP A 112 -25.94 1.64 -2.34
C ASP A 112 -24.76 1.09 -3.17
N GLN A 113 -24.37 1.77 -4.24
CA GLN A 113 -23.21 1.41 -5.06
C GLN A 113 -21.89 1.92 -4.47
N VAL A 114 -21.92 3.00 -3.68
CA VAL A 114 -20.70 3.67 -3.20
C VAL A 114 -20.44 3.38 -1.71
N VAL A 115 -21.50 3.37 -0.89
CA VAL A 115 -21.42 3.22 0.56
C VAL A 115 -21.01 1.81 0.96
N GLY A 116 -20.04 1.71 1.88
CA GLY A 116 -19.45 0.45 2.35
C GLY A 116 -18.61 -0.31 1.31
N LYS A 117 -18.51 0.21 0.08
CA LYS A 117 -17.78 -0.44 -1.02
C LYS A 117 -16.52 0.30 -1.42
N PHE A 118 -16.43 1.61 -1.18
CA PHE A 118 -15.27 2.39 -1.59
C PHE A 118 -14.80 3.36 -0.49
N TYR A 119 -13.48 3.58 -0.39
CA TYR A 119 -12.86 4.62 0.44
C TYR A 119 -12.13 5.66 -0.43
N TYR A 120 -11.98 6.89 0.06
CA TYR A 120 -11.29 7.96 -0.66
C TYR A 120 -9.87 8.17 -0.13
N SER A 121 -8.86 7.92 -0.97
CA SER A 121 -7.45 8.14 -0.63
C SER A 121 -6.70 8.80 -1.80
N GLN A 122 -5.84 9.78 -1.50
CA GLN A 122 -5.03 10.54 -2.46
C GLN A 122 -5.78 11.11 -3.69
N GLY A 123 -7.04 11.47 -3.53
CA GLY A 123 -7.82 12.02 -4.63
C GLY A 123 -8.67 11.01 -5.41
N GLN A 124 -8.64 9.73 -5.02
CA GLN A 124 -9.24 8.59 -5.74
C GLN A 124 -10.22 7.80 -4.87
N PHE A 125 -11.25 7.18 -5.48
CA PHE A 125 -12.09 6.18 -4.82
C PHE A 125 -11.51 4.77 -5.05
N ARG A 126 -11.32 4.01 -3.98
CA ARG A 126 -10.75 2.65 -3.97
C ARG A 126 -11.74 1.67 -3.38
N GLU A 127 -11.84 0.47 -3.94
CA GLU A 127 -12.76 -0.54 -3.38
C GLU A 127 -12.23 -0.99 -2.00
N MET A 128 -13.13 -1.11 -1.02
CA MET A 128 -12.78 -1.67 0.29
C MET A 128 -12.32 -3.12 0.11
N PRO A 129 -11.20 -3.54 0.71
CA PRO A 129 -10.74 -4.91 0.60
C PRO A 129 -11.82 -5.88 1.12
N LYS A 130 -12.15 -6.91 0.33
CA LYS A 130 -13.04 -7.99 0.77
C LYS A 130 -12.22 -9.04 1.48
N TYR A 131 -11.90 -8.83 2.76
CA TYR A 131 -10.96 -9.66 3.51
C TYR A 131 -11.34 -11.14 3.51
N GLU A 132 -12.62 -11.50 3.71
CA GLU A 132 -13.08 -12.90 3.60
C GLU A 132 -12.74 -13.54 2.26
N GLN A 133 -12.85 -12.80 1.14
CA GLN A 133 -12.53 -13.31 -0.20
C GLN A 133 -11.03 -13.48 -0.43
N ASN A 134 -10.22 -12.76 0.34
CA ASN A 134 -8.76 -12.86 0.36
C ASN A 134 -8.25 -13.87 1.40
N GLY A 135 -9.15 -14.68 1.99
CA GLY A 135 -8.77 -15.68 2.99
C GLY A 135 -8.31 -15.05 4.30
N ILE A 136 -8.97 -13.98 4.73
CA ILE A 136 -8.75 -13.32 6.01
C ILE A 136 -10.05 -13.38 6.81
N ILE A 137 -9.96 -13.90 8.03
CA ILE A 137 -11.07 -14.00 8.97
C ILE A 137 -11.10 -12.71 9.79
N GLU A 138 -12.26 -12.07 9.82
CA GLU A 138 -12.52 -10.87 10.62
C GLU A 138 -13.29 -11.25 11.89
N VAL A 139 -12.83 -10.77 13.03
CA VAL A 139 -13.45 -10.99 14.34
C VAL A 139 -13.59 -9.65 15.04
N ASN A 140 -14.82 -9.18 15.24
CA ASN A 140 -15.11 -8.07 16.14
C ASN A 140 -15.45 -8.61 17.54
N GLU A 141 -14.70 -8.16 18.55
CA GLU A 141 -14.95 -8.49 19.94
C GLU A 141 -14.83 -7.31 20.89
N THR A 142 -15.60 -7.39 21.97
CA THR A 142 -15.48 -6.49 23.12
C THR A 142 -14.96 -7.28 24.33
N VAL A 143 -13.93 -6.76 24.98
CA VAL A 143 -13.37 -7.32 26.21
C VAL A 143 -13.49 -6.33 27.37
N THR A 144 -13.72 -6.84 28.57
CA THR A 144 -13.70 -6.03 29.79
C THR A 144 -12.34 -6.13 30.45
N VAL A 145 -11.62 -5.00 30.54
CA VAL A 145 -10.33 -4.91 31.24
C VAL A 145 -10.51 -4.72 32.75
N SER A 146 -9.43 -4.81 33.53
CA SER A 146 -9.46 -4.79 35.00
C SER A 146 -10.06 -3.51 35.60
N SER A 147 -9.99 -2.41 34.85
CA SER A 147 -10.63 -1.13 35.22
C SER A 147 -12.16 -1.15 35.13
N GLY A 148 -12.73 -2.22 34.54
CA GLY A 148 -14.16 -2.36 34.25
C GLY A 148 -14.60 -1.68 32.95
N LYS A 149 -13.68 -1.08 32.20
CA LYS A 149 -13.98 -0.55 30.85
C LYS A 149 -14.13 -1.70 29.86
N GLU A 150 -15.04 -1.49 28.91
CA GLU A 150 -15.18 -2.33 27.72
C GLU A 150 -14.35 -1.73 26.59
N ILE A 151 -13.53 -2.56 25.96
CA ILE A 151 -12.67 -2.19 24.84
C ILE A 151 -13.04 -3.09 23.66
N GLU A 152 -13.40 -2.46 22.56
CA GLU A 152 -13.71 -3.11 21.29
C GLU A 152 -12.47 -3.17 20.40
N TYR A 153 -12.29 -4.31 19.73
CA TYR A 153 -11.22 -4.50 18.77
C TYR A 153 -11.65 -5.39 17.61
N TYR A 154 -10.96 -5.21 16.48
CA TYR A 154 -11.13 -5.98 15.26
C TYR A 154 -9.88 -6.79 14.99
N ALA A 155 -10.00 -8.11 15.04
CA ALA A 155 -8.93 -9.04 14.73
C ALA A 155 -9.04 -9.53 13.28
N TYR A 156 -7.93 -9.46 12.56
CA TYR A 156 -7.78 -9.93 11.18
C TYR A 156 -6.79 -11.08 11.16
N ILE A 157 -7.27 -12.28 10.81
CA ILE A 157 -6.54 -13.53 10.95
C ILE A 157 -6.47 -14.22 9.58
N PRO A 158 -5.30 -14.32 8.94
CA PRO A 158 -5.15 -15.10 7.71
C PRO A 158 -5.58 -16.57 7.92
N ASP A 159 -6.36 -17.11 6.99
CA ASP A 159 -6.94 -18.46 7.07
C ASP A 159 -5.95 -19.60 6.78
N ASP A 160 -4.77 -19.25 6.29
CA ASP A 160 -3.64 -20.12 5.95
C ASP A 160 -2.52 -20.06 6.98
N LEU A 161 -2.71 -19.36 8.10
CA LEU A 161 -1.77 -19.41 9.22
C LEU A 161 -1.54 -20.86 9.66
N SER A 162 -0.27 -21.26 9.66
CA SER A 162 0.12 -22.58 10.15
C SER A 162 0.07 -22.60 11.68
N PHE A 163 -1.03 -23.07 12.25
CA PHE A 163 -1.18 -23.29 13.70
C PHE A 163 -0.42 -24.53 14.23
N GLY A 164 0.40 -25.17 13.38
CA GLY A 164 1.09 -26.43 13.67
C GLY A 164 2.23 -26.31 14.69
N SER A 165 2.74 -25.10 14.90
CA SER A 165 3.67 -24.73 15.97
C SER A 165 2.98 -23.77 16.92
N ARG A 166 2.95 -24.10 18.21
CA ARG A 166 2.63 -23.13 19.25
C ARG A 166 3.66 -21.98 19.17
N ASP A 167 3.24 -20.75 19.43
CA ASP A 167 4.15 -19.58 19.54
C ASP A 167 4.87 -19.22 18.21
N SER A 168 4.15 -19.11 17.09
CA SER A 168 4.76 -18.85 15.77
C SER A 168 4.16 -17.72 14.95
N VAL A 169 3.04 -17.12 15.38
CA VAL A 169 2.36 -16.08 14.62
C VAL A 169 2.63 -14.72 15.29
N PRO A 170 3.30 -13.77 14.61
CA PRO A 170 3.43 -12.42 15.14
C PRO A 170 2.09 -11.71 15.31
N LEU A 171 2.07 -10.71 16.19
CA LEU A 171 0.90 -9.86 16.41
C LEU A 171 1.26 -8.40 16.13
N LEU A 172 0.48 -7.72 15.29
CA LEU A 172 0.48 -6.26 15.17
C LEU A 172 -0.76 -5.67 15.84
N MET A 173 -0.56 -4.87 16.88
CA MET A 173 -1.59 -4.01 17.47
C MET A 173 -1.64 -2.68 16.70
N TRP A 174 -2.78 -2.33 16.12
CA TRP A 174 -2.95 -1.13 15.30
C TRP A 174 -3.94 -0.13 15.92
N PHE A 175 -3.55 1.14 15.98
CA PHE A 175 -4.36 2.22 16.56
C PHE A 175 -4.74 3.26 15.50
N HIS A 176 -6.02 3.54 15.34
CA HIS A 176 -6.56 4.49 14.36
C HIS A 176 -6.29 5.97 14.74
N GLY A 177 -6.63 6.92 13.87
CA GLY A 177 -6.58 8.36 14.17
C GLY A 177 -7.90 8.89 14.72
N GLY A 178 -7.94 10.13 15.23
CA GLY A 178 -9.14 10.71 15.87
C GLY A 178 -10.33 11.01 14.95
N GLY A 179 -10.19 10.85 13.63
CA GLY A 179 -11.19 11.19 12.62
C GLY A 179 -11.77 10.02 11.83
N GLY A 180 -11.69 8.79 12.35
CA GLY A 180 -12.23 7.59 11.72
C GLY A 180 -12.30 6.42 12.71
N GLU A 181 -12.82 5.29 12.26
CA GLU A 181 -12.96 4.06 13.05
C GLU A 181 -11.82 3.05 12.77
N ALA A 182 -11.68 2.08 13.67
CA ALA A 182 -10.64 1.05 13.61
C ALA A 182 -10.58 0.28 12.28
N GLU A 183 -11.72 -0.06 11.70
CA GLU A 183 -11.82 -0.82 10.43
C GLU A 183 -11.42 0.02 9.22
N ALA A 184 -11.82 1.30 9.19
CA ALA A 184 -11.49 2.24 8.13
C ALA A 184 -9.97 2.41 7.98
N MET A 185 -9.28 2.68 9.09
CA MET A 185 -7.84 2.96 9.06
C MET A 185 -7.01 1.74 8.69
N VAL A 186 -7.44 0.56 9.11
CA VAL A 186 -6.79 -0.70 8.73
C VAL A 186 -6.99 -0.99 7.24
N SER A 187 -8.12 -0.58 6.67
CA SER A 187 -8.38 -0.68 5.23
C SER A 187 -7.57 0.30 4.39
N TRP A 188 -7.20 1.47 4.92
CA TRP A 188 -6.35 2.43 4.20
C TRP A 188 -4.87 2.04 4.18
N THR A 189 -4.43 1.32 5.22
CA THR A 189 -3.07 0.80 5.33
C THR A 189 -2.94 -0.59 4.73
N GLU A 190 -4.06 -1.29 4.51
CA GLU A 190 -4.10 -2.66 4.02
C GLU A 190 -3.30 -3.64 4.90
N TRP A 191 -3.09 -3.31 6.18
CA TRP A 191 -2.42 -4.18 7.15
C TRP A 191 -2.90 -5.63 7.15
N PRO A 192 -4.20 -5.96 6.96
CA PRO A 192 -4.65 -7.35 6.91
C PRO A 192 -4.13 -8.08 5.67
N LEU A 193 -3.95 -7.38 4.55
CA LEU A 193 -3.33 -7.95 3.35
C LEU A 193 -1.83 -8.17 3.56
N VAL A 194 -1.12 -7.21 4.19
CA VAL A 194 0.27 -7.40 4.61
C VAL A 194 0.40 -8.60 5.56
N ALA A 195 -0.53 -8.75 6.50
CA ALA A 195 -0.63 -9.90 7.40
C ALA A 195 -0.82 -11.23 6.67
N LYS A 196 -1.68 -11.24 5.65
CA LYS A 196 -1.90 -12.41 4.79
C LYS A 196 -0.63 -12.82 4.05
N GLU A 197 0.07 -11.86 3.48
CA GLU A 197 1.31 -12.10 2.72
C GLU A 197 2.45 -12.61 3.61
N ASN A 198 2.55 -12.10 4.84
CA ASN A 198 3.70 -12.33 5.72
C ASN A 198 3.42 -13.24 6.93
N GLY A 199 2.20 -13.76 7.05
CA GLY A 199 1.83 -14.76 8.05
C GLY A 199 1.77 -14.23 9.49
N PHE A 200 1.15 -13.07 9.70
CA PHE A 200 0.91 -12.50 11.04
C PHE A 200 -0.56 -12.13 11.28
N MET A 201 -0.90 -11.83 12.53
CA MET A 201 -2.23 -11.37 12.93
C MET A 201 -2.25 -9.87 13.18
N VAL A 202 -3.30 -9.17 12.74
CA VAL A 202 -3.52 -7.75 13.04
C VAL A 202 -4.69 -7.61 14.00
N VAL A 203 -4.55 -6.74 15.01
CA VAL A 203 -5.65 -6.34 15.88
C VAL A 203 -5.78 -4.82 15.88
N SER A 204 -6.89 -4.32 15.35
CA SER A 204 -7.25 -2.90 15.33
C SER A 204 -8.07 -2.51 16.54
N PHE A 205 -7.62 -1.49 17.26
CA PHE A 205 -8.19 -1.03 18.51
C PHE A 205 -9.15 0.14 18.29
N ASP A 206 -10.45 -0.03 18.59
CA ASP A 206 -11.43 1.05 18.43
C ASP A 206 -11.44 2.00 19.63
N GLN A 207 -11.75 3.27 19.40
CA GLN A 207 -11.82 4.33 20.41
C GLN A 207 -10.60 4.39 21.34
N HIS A 208 -9.41 4.20 20.79
CA HIS A 208 -8.17 4.13 21.56
C HIS A 208 -7.81 5.37 22.38
N GLY A 209 -8.42 6.52 22.07
CA GLY A 209 -8.31 7.72 22.89
C GLY A 209 -9.06 7.65 24.24
N SER A 210 -9.98 6.68 24.40
CA SER A 210 -10.82 6.52 25.61
C SER A 210 -10.19 5.63 26.69
N TYR A 211 -9.08 4.96 26.37
CA TYR A 211 -8.36 4.09 27.30
C TYR A 211 -6.86 4.31 27.28
N THR A 212 -6.25 3.93 28.39
CA THR A 212 -4.82 4.12 28.66
C THR A 212 -3.99 3.07 27.94
N SER A 213 -2.68 3.32 27.78
CA SER A 213 -1.74 2.31 27.29
C SER A 213 -1.69 1.06 28.19
N HIS A 214 -1.94 1.21 29.50
CA HIS A 214 -2.02 0.06 30.41
C HIS A 214 -3.19 -0.85 30.03
N GLU A 215 -4.37 -0.27 29.83
CA GLU A 215 -5.58 -0.99 29.43
C GLU A 215 -5.39 -1.67 28.05
N ALA A 216 -4.66 -1.05 27.12
CA ALA A 216 -4.32 -1.70 25.85
C ALA A 216 -3.39 -2.92 26.02
N VAL A 217 -2.44 -2.86 26.95
CA VAL A 217 -1.58 -4.02 27.31
C VAL A 217 -2.38 -5.11 28.01
N GLU A 218 -3.39 -4.78 28.82
CA GLU A 218 -4.30 -5.79 29.36
C GLU A 218 -5.06 -6.53 28.25
N VAL A 219 -5.47 -5.82 27.18
CA VAL A 219 -6.07 -6.47 26.00
C VAL A 219 -5.04 -7.38 25.30
N LEU A 220 -3.77 -6.95 25.17
CA LEU A 220 -2.70 -7.82 24.66
C LEU A 220 -2.60 -9.13 25.48
N ASP A 221 -2.60 -9.05 26.81
CA ASP A 221 -2.54 -10.23 27.68
C ASP A 221 -3.75 -11.15 27.47
N LEU A 222 -4.95 -10.58 27.26
CA LEU A 222 -6.15 -11.34 26.93
C LEU A 222 -6.06 -12.01 25.55
N LEU A 223 -5.49 -11.33 24.56
CA LEU A 223 -5.25 -11.88 23.21
C LEU A 223 -4.27 -13.04 23.25
N LEU A 224 -3.12 -12.90 23.92
CA LEU A 224 -2.12 -13.95 24.09
C LEU A 224 -2.69 -15.16 24.84
N ALA A 225 -3.54 -14.94 25.84
CA ALA A 225 -4.23 -16.02 26.55
C ALA A 225 -5.26 -16.75 25.68
N LYS A 226 -5.95 -16.02 24.80
CA LYS A 226 -7.00 -16.55 23.93
C LYS A 226 -6.43 -17.30 22.72
N TYR A 227 -5.44 -16.72 22.06
CA TYR A 227 -4.84 -17.22 20.83
C TYR A 227 -3.48 -17.83 21.12
N SER A 228 -3.47 -19.11 21.52
CA SER A 228 -2.24 -19.83 21.92
C SER A 228 -1.21 -20.04 20.81
N PHE A 229 -1.50 -19.60 19.58
CA PHE A 229 -0.57 -19.63 18.44
C PHE A 229 0.22 -18.32 18.30
N LEU A 230 -0.18 -17.26 19.02
CA LEU A 230 0.53 -15.99 19.01
C LEU A 230 1.90 -16.13 19.66
N ASP A 231 2.88 -15.52 19.02
CA ASP A 231 4.25 -15.47 19.46
C ASP A 231 4.46 -14.21 20.32
N GLU A 232 4.50 -14.37 21.65
CA GLU A 232 4.74 -13.26 22.59
C GLU A 232 6.10 -12.58 22.36
N SER A 233 7.06 -13.25 21.71
CA SER A 233 8.33 -12.62 21.34
C SER A 233 8.21 -11.64 20.18
N ARG A 234 7.15 -11.73 19.36
CA ARG A 234 6.96 -10.93 18.13
C ARG A 234 5.64 -10.18 18.17
N VAL A 235 5.53 -9.30 19.16
CA VAL A 235 4.42 -8.35 19.30
C VAL A 235 4.89 -6.96 18.87
N TYR A 236 4.16 -6.33 17.96
CA TYR A 236 4.44 -5.00 17.45
C TYR A 236 3.26 -4.07 17.72
N ALA A 237 3.53 -2.77 17.84
CA ALA A 237 2.47 -1.76 17.94
C ALA A 237 2.65 -0.68 16.87
N GLY A 238 1.59 -0.31 16.18
CA GLY A 238 1.60 0.73 15.17
C GLY A 238 0.34 1.59 15.22
N GLY A 239 0.39 2.77 14.62
CA GLY A 239 -0.80 3.59 14.55
C GLY A 239 -0.60 4.92 13.86
N PHE A 240 -1.72 5.55 13.54
CA PHE A 240 -1.77 6.79 12.77
C PHE A 240 -2.27 7.97 13.60
N SER A 241 -1.65 9.14 13.45
CA SER A 241 -2.10 10.38 14.07
C SER A 241 -2.21 10.21 15.60
N MET A 242 -3.40 10.37 16.20
CA MET A 242 -3.62 10.06 17.62
C MET A 242 -3.23 8.62 17.99
N GLY A 243 -3.45 7.64 17.12
CA GLY A 243 -3.00 6.25 17.29
C GLY A 243 -1.49 6.10 17.22
N GLY A 244 -0.81 6.93 16.43
CA GLY A 244 0.65 7.03 16.45
C GLY A 244 1.16 7.59 17.79
N GLY A 245 0.41 8.53 18.39
CA GLY A 245 0.66 8.97 19.76
C GLY A 245 0.46 7.86 20.80
N LYS A 246 -0.59 7.04 20.67
CA LYS A 246 -0.79 5.84 21.51
C LYS A 246 0.36 4.85 21.36
N THR A 247 0.85 4.68 20.13
CA THR A 247 1.99 3.82 19.78
C THR A 247 3.26 4.29 20.48
N TRP A 248 3.56 5.59 20.46
CA TRP A 248 4.69 6.14 21.21
C TRP A 248 4.57 5.90 22.71
N ASN A 249 3.39 6.17 23.30
CA ASN A 249 3.15 5.94 24.72
C ASN A 249 3.31 4.46 25.11
N LEU A 250 2.88 3.53 24.25
CA LEU A 250 3.09 2.09 24.44
C LEU A 250 4.57 1.74 24.35
N GLY A 251 5.24 2.17 23.28
CA GLY A 251 6.65 1.91 23.03
C GLY A 251 7.54 2.41 24.17
N VAL A 252 7.29 3.60 24.70
CA VAL A 252 8.09 4.15 25.80
C VAL A 252 7.80 3.42 27.12
N LYS A 253 6.54 3.15 27.48
CA LYS A 253 6.19 2.59 28.79
C LYS A 253 6.30 1.08 28.93
N TYR A 254 6.01 0.39 27.84
CA TYR A 254 5.83 -1.06 27.77
C TYR A 254 6.73 -1.62 26.67
N TRP A 255 7.92 -1.02 26.51
CA TRP A 255 8.92 -1.43 25.53
C TRP A 255 9.22 -2.93 25.65
N ASP A 256 9.27 -3.44 26.88
CA ASP A 256 9.54 -4.83 27.25
C ASP A 256 8.47 -5.81 26.73
N ARG A 257 7.28 -5.31 26.37
CA ARG A 257 6.20 -6.10 25.76
C ARG A 257 6.21 -6.08 24.23
N LEU A 258 7.09 -5.28 23.61
CA LEU A 258 7.06 -5.00 22.18
C LEU A 258 8.40 -5.30 21.52
N ALA A 259 8.38 -6.08 20.44
CA ALA A 259 9.53 -6.31 19.56
C ALA A 259 9.83 -5.09 18.68
N GLY A 260 8.85 -4.21 18.44
CA GLY A 260 9.07 -2.95 17.73
C GLY A 260 7.81 -2.10 17.57
N VAL A 261 7.99 -0.85 17.14
CA VAL A 261 6.89 0.12 16.97
C VAL A 261 6.90 0.84 15.63
N ILE A 262 5.70 1.13 15.11
CA ILE A 262 5.46 1.82 13.83
C ILE A 262 4.55 3.06 14.02
N PRO A 263 5.03 4.11 14.69
CA PRO A 263 4.28 5.36 14.78
C PRO A 263 4.22 6.04 13.41
N THR A 264 3.03 6.51 13.00
CA THR A 264 2.83 7.21 11.72
C THR A 264 2.10 8.53 11.90
N ALA A 265 2.61 9.57 11.25
CA ALA A 265 2.02 10.91 11.19
C ALA A 265 1.69 11.52 12.57
N ALA A 266 2.48 11.18 13.59
CA ALA A 266 2.23 11.60 14.96
C ALA A 266 3.37 12.47 15.49
N GLY A 267 3.11 13.77 15.61
CA GLY A 267 3.95 14.69 16.38
C GLY A 267 3.17 15.57 17.37
N SER A 268 1.93 15.22 17.65
CA SER A 268 1.20 15.75 18.78
C SER A 268 0.63 14.60 19.59
N MET A 269 0.87 14.64 20.90
CA MET A 269 0.27 13.73 21.87
C MET A 269 -0.94 14.46 22.43
N ALA A 270 -2.11 13.81 22.47
CA ALA A 270 -3.33 14.47 22.93
C ALA A 270 -3.18 14.97 24.38
N GLU A 271 -3.65 16.20 24.65
CA GLU A 271 -3.80 16.70 26.02
C GLU A 271 -4.75 15.77 26.80
N GLY A 272 -4.27 15.19 27.90
CA GLY A 272 -5.07 14.35 28.80
C GLY A 272 -4.74 12.85 28.79
N ASP A 273 -3.87 12.37 27.89
CA ASP A 273 -3.17 11.08 28.03
C ASP A 273 -1.86 11.32 28.83
N ASP A 274 -1.95 11.57 30.13
CA ASP A 274 -0.83 11.90 31.04
C ASP A 274 0.33 10.89 30.94
N VAL A 275 1.53 11.23 30.39
CA VAL A 275 2.73 10.45 30.79
C VAL A 275 4.20 10.87 30.59
N TYR A 276 4.60 12.05 30.14
CA TYR A 276 6.04 12.36 30.22
C TYR A 276 6.50 12.82 31.61
N THR A 277 6.19 12.07 32.66
CA THR A 277 6.75 12.35 34.01
C THR A 277 7.51 11.22 34.65
N ASP A 278 7.37 9.96 34.23
CA ASP A 278 7.94 8.81 34.96
C ASP A 278 8.77 7.81 34.13
N PHE A 279 9.05 8.05 32.84
CA PHE A 279 9.91 7.13 32.06
C PHE A 279 11.34 7.63 31.94
N VAL A 280 12.26 6.99 32.67
CA VAL A 280 13.72 7.08 32.44
C VAL A 280 14.37 5.77 32.88
N GLU A 281 14.28 4.73 32.05
CA GLU A 281 15.31 3.69 32.07
C GLU A 281 16.22 3.90 30.86
N ALA A 282 17.49 4.22 31.14
CA ALA A 282 18.54 4.16 30.14
C ALA A 282 18.86 2.69 29.84
N ASP A 283 19.48 2.42 28.69
CA ASP A 283 19.99 1.10 28.30
C ASP A 283 18.90 0.07 27.91
N VAL A 284 17.80 0.49 27.29
CA VAL A 284 16.69 -0.39 26.84
C VAL A 284 16.39 -0.24 25.35
N ILE A 285 16.33 -1.33 24.59
CA ILE A 285 16.18 -1.27 23.14
C ILE A 285 14.70 -1.29 22.72
N LEU A 286 14.32 -0.31 21.90
CA LEU A 286 13.02 -0.18 21.23
C LEU A 286 13.21 -0.02 19.70
N PRO A 287 13.10 -1.10 18.93
CA PRO A 287 13.09 -1.01 17.47
C PRO A 287 11.92 -0.16 16.98
N THR A 288 12.20 0.80 16.11
CA THR A 288 11.25 1.86 15.73
C THR A 288 11.38 2.21 14.25
N PHE A 289 10.25 2.19 13.54
CA PHE A 289 10.12 2.71 12.18
C PHE A 289 9.09 3.86 12.18
N TYR A 290 9.57 5.11 12.28
CA TYR A 290 8.69 6.29 12.34
C TYR A 290 8.47 6.89 10.95
N ILE A 291 7.21 7.06 10.54
CA ILE A 291 6.85 7.64 9.23
C ILE A 291 6.19 9.00 9.39
N ALA A 292 6.80 10.06 8.86
CA ALA A 292 6.25 11.41 8.79
C ALA A 292 5.79 11.78 7.37
N GLY A 293 4.73 12.59 7.27
CA GLY A 293 4.25 13.19 6.02
C GLY A 293 5.08 14.42 5.63
N GLY A 294 5.78 14.36 4.50
CA GLY A 294 6.61 15.44 3.97
C GLY A 294 5.81 16.66 3.49
N ALA A 295 4.56 16.45 3.07
CA ALA A 295 3.62 17.48 2.65
C ALA A 295 2.57 17.79 3.74
N SER A 296 2.71 17.21 4.94
CA SER A 296 1.78 17.46 6.04
C SER A 296 1.88 18.91 6.52
N VAL A 297 0.72 19.53 6.74
CA VAL A 297 0.61 20.82 7.41
C VAL A 297 0.65 20.69 8.93
N LEU A 298 0.57 19.46 9.45
CA LEU A 298 0.69 19.16 10.86
C LEU A 298 2.14 18.95 11.24
N ALA A 299 2.41 19.18 12.52
CA ALA A 299 3.74 19.08 13.08
C ALA A 299 4.15 17.62 13.28
N GLU A 300 4.64 16.97 12.22
CA GLU A 300 5.09 15.56 12.23
C GLU A 300 6.61 15.42 12.16
N ARG A 301 7.32 16.52 11.92
CA ARG A 301 8.78 16.59 11.87
C ARG A 301 9.31 17.62 12.88
N PRO A 302 10.54 17.46 13.39
CA PRO A 302 11.22 18.42 14.27
C PRO A 302 11.16 19.89 13.83
N THR A 303 11.02 20.14 12.53
CA THR A 303 11.00 21.45 11.87
C THR A 303 9.72 22.27 12.10
N ALA A 304 8.62 21.66 12.51
CA ALA A 304 7.33 22.34 12.62
C ALA A 304 7.11 22.98 14.02
N GLU A 305 6.52 24.17 14.04
CA GLU A 305 6.26 24.94 15.28
C GLU A 305 5.17 24.26 16.14
N GLY A 306 5.39 24.14 17.46
CA GLY A 306 4.44 23.50 18.39
C GLY A 306 4.55 21.97 18.53
N ASN A 307 5.62 21.36 18.01
CA ASN A 307 5.80 19.91 17.96
C ASN A 307 6.49 19.31 19.20
N ASN A 308 6.08 18.10 19.63
CA ASN A 308 6.78 17.30 20.64
C ASN A 308 7.68 16.17 20.07
N VAL A 309 7.82 16.08 18.75
CA VAL A 309 8.70 15.08 18.09
C VAL A 309 10.13 15.15 18.61
N ASN A 310 10.67 16.35 18.89
CA ASN A 310 12.01 16.48 19.47
C ASN A 310 12.14 15.79 20.84
N GLU A 311 11.08 15.79 21.64
CA GLU A 311 11.05 15.14 22.95
C GLU A 311 11.03 13.62 22.79
N ILE A 312 10.14 13.13 21.92
CA ILE A 312 10.03 11.70 21.59
C ILE A 312 11.35 11.14 21.04
N LEU A 313 11.97 11.85 20.10
CA LEU A 313 13.27 11.46 19.56
C LEU A 313 14.37 11.50 20.65
N GLY A 314 14.25 12.38 21.64
CA GLY A 314 15.11 12.38 22.84
C GLY A 314 15.00 11.09 23.65
N TYR A 315 13.78 10.60 23.91
CA TYR A 315 13.56 9.31 24.57
C TYR A 315 14.10 8.16 23.72
N LEU A 316 13.75 8.14 22.42
CA LEU A 316 14.21 7.09 21.50
C LEU A 316 15.73 7.00 21.42
N TRP A 317 16.43 8.15 21.38
CA TRP A 317 17.89 8.20 21.39
C TRP A 317 18.49 7.65 22.68
N THR A 318 17.88 7.97 23.81
CA THR A 318 18.33 7.50 25.12
C THR A 318 18.12 6.00 25.28
N MET A 319 16.95 5.50 24.86
CA MET A 319 16.61 4.07 24.89
C MET A 319 17.60 3.28 24.03
N ASN A 320 17.72 3.65 22.74
CA ASN A 320 18.53 2.89 21.78
C ASN A 320 20.03 3.21 21.87
N ASP A 321 20.55 3.81 22.94
CA ASP A 321 21.97 4.17 23.09
C ASP A 321 22.58 4.88 21.85
N LEU A 322 21.84 5.86 21.34
CA LEU A 322 22.23 6.72 20.21
C LEU A 322 22.88 8.03 20.69
N GLY A 323 23.06 8.18 22.01
CA GLY A 323 23.54 9.41 22.66
C GLY A 323 22.42 10.41 22.93
N THR A 324 22.73 11.71 22.85
CA THR A 324 21.75 12.79 23.08
C THR A 324 21.24 13.33 21.75
N TYR A 325 19.92 13.26 21.54
CA TYR A 325 19.28 13.90 20.40
C TYR A 325 19.29 15.43 20.56
N SER A 326 19.71 16.14 19.52
CA SER A 326 19.58 17.58 19.39
C SER A 326 19.37 17.93 17.93
N TYR A 327 18.31 18.67 17.62
CA TYR A 327 18.00 19.05 16.26
C TYR A 327 18.98 20.09 15.72
N ASP A 328 19.72 19.73 14.67
CA ASP A 328 20.57 20.63 13.89
C ASP A 328 20.25 20.51 12.39
N ALA A 329 19.53 21.50 11.86
CA ALA A 329 19.14 21.55 10.45
C ALA A 329 20.33 21.50 9.46
N SER A 330 21.55 21.79 9.92
CA SER A 330 22.76 21.67 9.09
C SER A 330 23.28 20.23 9.00
N ALA A 331 22.94 19.37 9.96
CA ALA A 331 23.27 17.95 9.95
C ALA A 331 22.30 17.14 9.08
N ASP A 332 21.01 17.45 9.18
CA ASP A 332 19.95 16.91 8.32
C ASP A 332 18.71 17.81 8.34
N ALA A 333 18.12 18.06 7.18
CA ALA A 333 17.01 19.02 7.06
C ALA A 333 15.67 18.52 7.63
N ASP A 334 15.48 17.20 7.73
CA ASP A 334 14.23 16.61 8.23
C ASP A 334 14.33 16.28 9.72
N TRP A 335 15.44 15.64 10.12
CA TRP A 335 15.60 15.04 11.43
C TRP A 335 16.67 15.70 12.30
N GLY A 336 17.46 16.62 11.73
CA GLY A 336 18.47 17.36 12.48
C GLY A 336 19.66 16.56 12.98
N VAL A 337 19.82 15.31 12.55
CA VAL A 337 20.91 14.41 12.93
C VAL A 337 21.41 13.68 11.69
N THR A 338 22.74 13.59 11.53
CA THR A 338 23.36 12.89 10.40
C THR A 338 23.08 11.39 10.48
N PRO A 339 22.44 10.78 9.48
CA PRO A 339 22.17 9.34 9.48
C PRO A 339 23.40 8.53 9.05
N ALA A 340 23.42 7.24 9.38
CA ALA A 340 24.44 6.33 8.86
C ALA A 340 24.20 5.99 7.39
N THR A 341 22.95 5.72 7.02
CA THR A 341 22.52 5.53 5.63
C THR A 341 21.27 6.35 5.33
N SER A 342 21.12 6.78 4.08
CA SER A 342 19.88 7.34 3.56
C SER A 342 19.52 6.60 2.27
N THR A 343 18.33 6.00 2.27
CA THR A 343 17.78 5.29 1.12
C THR A 343 16.55 6.05 0.67
N THR A 344 16.48 6.37 -0.61
CA THR A 344 15.28 6.93 -1.21
C THR A 344 14.78 5.98 -2.26
N PHE A 345 13.51 5.61 -2.19
CA PHE A 345 12.85 4.91 -3.28
C PHE A 345 11.47 5.51 -3.51
N ALA A 346 11.09 5.45 -4.77
CA ALA A 346 9.78 5.89 -5.22
C ALA A 346 9.01 4.64 -5.62
N TYR A 347 7.78 4.54 -5.14
CA TYR A 347 6.89 3.43 -5.44
C TYR A 347 5.59 3.99 -6.03
N ARG A 348 5.03 3.20 -6.93
CA ARG A 348 3.70 3.45 -7.49
C ARG A 348 2.74 2.61 -6.68
N ASP A 349 1.67 3.22 -6.20
CA ASP A 349 0.55 2.43 -5.72
C ASP A 349 -0.01 1.56 -6.86
N LYS A 350 -0.43 0.33 -6.56
CA LYS A 350 -1.10 -0.58 -7.52
C LYS A 350 -2.32 0.10 -8.17
N ALA A 351 -2.98 1.03 -7.49
CA ALA A 351 -4.10 1.82 -8.02
C ALA A 351 -3.69 3.03 -8.89
N ASP A 352 -2.43 3.46 -8.86
CA ASP A 352 -1.96 4.71 -9.49
C ASP A 352 -1.55 4.57 -10.96
N PHE A 353 -1.56 3.35 -11.51
CA PHE A 353 -1.18 3.12 -12.91
C PHE A 353 -2.08 3.89 -13.90
N LEU A 354 -3.34 4.16 -13.54
CA LEU A 354 -4.35 4.61 -14.49
C LEU A 354 -4.38 6.13 -14.75
N LEU A 355 -3.79 6.98 -13.90
CA LEU A 355 -4.11 8.43 -13.94
C LEU A 355 -2.93 9.42 -13.76
N GLY A 356 -1.68 8.96 -13.79
CA GLY A 356 -0.51 9.86 -13.92
C GLY A 356 -0.23 10.76 -12.70
N GLN A 357 -0.54 10.29 -11.48
CA GLN A 357 -0.21 11.01 -10.25
C GLN A 357 1.27 10.85 -9.84
N THR A 358 1.70 11.73 -8.91
CA THR A 358 3.08 11.82 -8.39
C THR A 358 3.41 10.63 -7.51
N LEU A 359 4.47 9.89 -7.85
CA LEU A 359 5.02 8.77 -7.07
C LEU A 359 5.12 9.12 -5.60
N GLU A 360 4.69 8.24 -4.70
CA GLU A 360 5.12 8.35 -3.32
C GLU A 360 6.64 8.13 -3.26
N SER A 361 7.30 8.85 -2.34
CA SER A 361 8.75 8.88 -2.28
C SER A 361 9.17 8.80 -0.82
N PHE A 362 9.55 7.60 -0.39
CA PHE A 362 10.10 7.40 0.95
C PHE A 362 11.57 7.80 0.94
N ASN A 363 11.93 8.66 1.89
CA ASN A 363 13.30 8.89 2.30
C ASN A 363 13.48 8.29 3.69
N ILE A 364 14.16 7.15 3.76
CA ILE A 364 14.42 6.40 4.99
C ILE A 364 15.85 6.68 5.43
N LYS A 365 16.02 7.02 6.70
CA LYS A 365 17.32 7.30 7.32
C LYS A 365 17.53 6.37 8.50
N SER A 366 18.68 5.71 8.54
CA SER A 366 19.05 4.76 9.60
C SER A 366 19.98 5.38 10.65
N PHE A 367 19.81 4.96 11.89
CA PHE A 367 20.59 5.43 13.03
C PHE A 367 21.04 4.23 13.87
N PRO A 368 22.31 3.79 13.71
CA PRO A 368 22.85 2.65 14.44
C PRO A 368 23.26 3.03 15.87
N SER A 369 22.95 2.13 16.78
CA SER A 369 23.28 2.19 18.20
C SER A 369 24.77 1.92 18.46
N ALA A 370 25.23 2.21 19.67
CA ALA A 370 26.65 2.04 20.03
C ALA A 370 27.14 0.56 19.93
N ASP A 371 26.22 -0.39 20.00
CA ASP A 371 26.46 -1.83 19.81
C ASP A 371 26.67 -2.22 18.32
N GLY A 372 26.46 -1.29 17.39
CA GLY A 372 26.62 -1.49 15.94
C GLY A 372 25.37 -1.98 15.22
N ASN A 373 24.26 -2.23 15.94
CA ASN A 373 22.98 -2.61 15.35
C ASN A 373 22.15 -1.38 15.00
N THR A 374 21.17 -1.53 14.10
CA THR A 374 20.22 -0.45 13.78
C THR A 374 18.86 -0.78 14.37
N TYR A 375 18.37 0.05 15.28
CA TYR A 375 17.03 -0.06 15.85
C TYR A 375 16.12 1.10 15.46
N THR A 376 16.67 2.20 14.95
CA THR A 376 15.90 3.41 14.65
C THR A 376 15.96 3.73 13.17
N TRP A 377 14.78 3.80 12.54
CA TRP A 377 14.57 4.31 11.19
C TRP A 377 13.57 5.45 11.21
N LEU A 378 14.00 6.58 10.66
CA LEU A 378 13.15 7.76 10.50
C LEU A 378 12.88 7.98 9.02
N CYS A 379 11.60 7.95 8.66
CA CYS A 379 11.11 7.95 7.30
C CYS A 379 10.29 9.21 7.01
N VAL A 380 10.61 9.91 5.92
CA VAL A 380 9.76 10.97 5.38
C VAL A 380 9.17 10.49 4.05
N ASN A 381 7.85 10.44 3.97
CA ASN A 381 7.18 10.29 2.68
C ASN A 381 6.95 11.68 2.08
N ALA A 382 7.78 12.06 1.09
CA ALA A 382 7.86 13.43 0.58
C ALA A 382 6.52 13.97 0.05
N ASN A 383 5.68 13.10 -0.51
CA ASN A 383 4.44 13.47 -1.18
C ASN A 383 3.19 13.22 -0.31
N LYS A 384 3.36 12.70 0.90
CA LYS A 384 2.26 12.35 1.80
C LYS A 384 1.82 13.55 2.65
N PRO A 385 0.53 13.95 2.62
CA PRO A 385 -0.05 14.85 3.62
C PRO A 385 -0.25 14.12 4.96
N HIS A 386 -1.04 14.65 5.90
CA HIS A 386 -1.42 13.92 7.12
C HIS A 386 -2.41 12.79 6.80
N THR A 387 -1.91 11.71 6.19
CA THR A 387 -2.69 10.56 5.74
C THR A 387 -1.85 9.28 5.84
N LEU A 388 -2.51 8.14 5.70
CA LEU A 388 -1.91 6.82 5.50
C LEU A 388 -2.05 6.38 4.05
N THR A 389 -1.17 5.48 3.64
CA THR A 389 -1.20 4.82 2.33
C THR A 389 -0.96 3.32 2.52
N ALA A 390 -1.43 2.49 1.59
CA ALA A 390 -1.24 1.04 1.67
C ALA A 390 0.25 0.65 1.71
N ASN A 391 1.08 1.43 1.01
CA ASN A 391 2.52 1.20 0.95
C ASN A 391 3.25 1.52 2.26
N ASP A 392 2.69 2.38 3.12
CA ASP A 392 3.28 2.64 4.44
C ASP A 392 3.41 1.33 5.25
N ALA A 393 2.43 0.42 5.13
CA ALA A 393 2.40 -0.83 5.89
C ALA A 393 3.46 -1.84 5.42
N HIS A 394 3.52 -2.11 4.11
CA HIS A 394 4.52 -3.03 3.54
C HIS A 394 5.94 -2.58 3.88
N VAL A 395 6.25 -1.30 3.65
CA VAL A 395 7.59 -0.77 3.93
C VAL A 395 7.89 -0.80 5.42
N ALA A 396 6.95 -0.49 6.30
CA ALA A 396 7.23 -0.58 7.74
C ALA A 396 7.47 -2.02 8.19
N TRP A 397 6.74 -2.98 7.62
CA TRP A 397 6.86 -4.39 7.96
C TRP A 397 8.26 -4.95 7.63
N ASP A 398 8.78 -4.67 6.43
CA ASP A 398 10.12 -5.09 5.96
C ASP A 398 11.26 -4.71 6.92
N TYR A 399 11.06 -3.69 7.76
CA TYR A 399 12.06 -3.26 8.74
C TYR A 399 11.81 -3.84 10.13
N ILE A 400 10.55 -3.97 10.55
CA ILE A 400 10.24 -4.35 11.93
C ILE A 400 10.19 -5.87 12.13
N GLU A 401 9.92 -6.65 11.08
CA GLU A 401 9.68 -8.10 11.19
C GLU A 401 10.89 -8.89 11.71
N HIS A 402 12.09 -8.35 11.53
CA HIS A 402 13.35 -8.96 11.96
C HIS A 402 13.53 -9.01 13.48
N PHE A 403 12.75 -8.22 14.22
CA PHE A 403 12.90 -8.09 15.67
C PHE A 403 12.01 -9.05 16.44
N SER A 404 12.56 -9.63 17.50
CA SER A 404 11.83 -10.41 18.51
C SER A 404 12.41 -10.16 19.90
N ARG A 405 11.73 -10.61 20.96
CA ARG A 405 12.25 -10.62 22.34
C ARG A 405 12.48 -12.03 22.86
N ASN A 406 13.67 -12.31 23.37
CA ASN A 406 13.89 -13.59 24.05
C ASN A 406 13.20 -13.63 25.43
N ALA A 407 13.30 -14.78 26.11
CA ALA A 407 12.70 -14.98 27.43
C ALA A 407 13.25 -14.05 28.53
N ASP A 408 14.43 -13.47 28.32
CA ASP A 408 15.04 -12.48 29.22
C ASP A 408 14.64 -11.04 28.86
N GLY A 409 13.78 -10.86 27.85
CA GLY A 409 13.30 -9.56 27.37
C GLY A 409 14.29 -8.83 26.45
N ILE A 410 15.36 -9.49 26.00
CA ILE A 410 16.38 -8.89 25.13
C ILE A 410 15.94 -8.95 23.67
N ILE A 411 16.14 -7.86 22.93
CA ILE A 411 15.89 -7.82 21.48
C ILE A 411 16.82 -8.81 20.76
N CYS A 412 16.23 -9.59 19.88
CA CYS A 412 16.92 -10.50 18.97
C CYS A 412 16.65 -10.06 17.53
N ILE A 413 17.67 -10.15 16.68
CA ILE A 413 17.58 -9.88 15.24
C ILE A 413 17.67 -11.21 14.52
N ASP A 414 16.65 -11.55 13.72
CA ASP A 414 16.55 -12.82 13.00
C ASP A 414 16.80 -14.05 13.90
N GLY A 415 16.28 -13.99 15.13
CA GLY A 415 16.39 -15.06 16.13
C GLY A 415 17.73 -15.16 16.85
N ARG A 416 18.65 -14.19 16.67
CA ARG A 416 19.94 -14.14 17.37
C ARG A 416 19.94 -13.08 18.48
N PRO A 417 20.37 -13.41 19.72
CA PRO A 417 20.53 -12.43 20.79
C PRO A 417 21.56 -11.37 20.42
N VAL A 418 21.26 -10.11 20.76
CA VAL A 418 22.12 -8.95 20.50
C VAL A 418 23.35 -8.88 21.44
N ASP A 419 23.33 -9.57 22.59
CA ASP A 419 24.31 -9.40 23.69
C ASP A 419 25.39 -10.52 23.79
N GLU A 420 25.81 -11.13 22.67
CA GLU A 420 27.04 -11.93 22.67
C GLU A 420 28.17 -11.12 22.01
N THR A 421 29.16 -10.72 22.82
CA THR A 421 30.46 -10.23 22.32
C THR A 421 30.95 -11.15 21.19
N PRO A 422 31.47 -10.62 20.07
CA PRO A 422 31.74 -11.43 18.88
C PRO A 422 32.80 -12.49 19.20
N ASP A 423 32.37 -13.73 19.37
CA ASP A 423 33.24 -14.88 19.21
C ASP A 423 33.65 -14.88 17.74
N VAL A 424 34.88 -14.40 17.48
CA VAL A 424 35.54 -14.56 16.18
C VAL A 424 35.64 -16.06 15.93
N PRO A 425 34.91 -16.63 14.96
CA PRO A 425 35.14 -18.02 14.58
C PRO A 425 36.51 -18.07 13.90
N ASP A 426 37.37 -18.98 14.36
CA ASP A 426 38.64 -19.29 13.70
C ASP A 426 38.42 -19.42 12.18
N ILE A 427 39.11 -18.58 11.41
CA ILE A 427 39.16 -18.68 9.95
C ILE A 427 39.80 -20.05 9.64
N PRO A 428 39.09 -21.01 9.02
CA PRO A 428 39.74 -22.20 8.53
C PRO A 428 40.69 -21.79 7.40
N ASP A 429 41.93 -22.29 7.42
CA ASP A 429 42.89 -22.11 6.33
C ASP A 429 42.21 -22.38 4.98
N ILE A 430 42.16 -21.34 4.14
CA ILE A 430 41.58 -21.38 2.80
C ILE A 430 42.46 -22.30 1.94
N PRO A 431 41.95 -23.41 1.37
CA PRO A 431 42.66 -24.12 0.33
C PRO A 431 42.66 -23.24 -0.93
N ASP A 432 43.83 -22.99 -1.52
CA ASP A 432 43.97 -22.34 -2.83
C ASP A 432 43.03 -23.01 -3.85
N LEU A 433 41.98 -22.28 -4.25
CA LEU A 433 41.09 -22.61 -5.36
C LEU A 433 41.33 -21.63 -6.51
N PRO A 434 41.21 -22.09 -7.77
CA PRO A 434 41.71 -21.38 -8.94
C PRO A 434 40.82 -20.20 -9.33
N ASP A 435 41.46 -19.16 -9.86
CA ASP A 435 40.85 -17.91 -10.33
C ASP A 435 39.58 -18.12 -11.18
N LEU A 436 38.45 -17.59 -10.70
CA LEU A 436 37.23 -17.38 -11.46
C LEU A 436 36.88 -15.88 -11.54
N PRO A 437 36.32 -15.40 -12.67
CA PRO A 437 36.19 -13.97 -12.94
C PRO A 437 34.95 -13.32 -12.29
N VAL A 438 35.23 -12.19 -11.63
CA VAL A 438 34.48 -10.96 -11.29
C VAL A 438 32.94 -10.89 -11.47
N ILE A 439 32.31 -10.36 -10.41
CA ILE A 439 30.89 -10.16 -10.01
C ILE A 439 30.28 -8.82 -10.50
N ILE A 440 28.96 -8.75 -10.79
CA ILE A 440 27.99 -7.70 -10.35
C ILE A 440 26.57 -8.34 -10.17
N PRO A 441 25.57 -7.71 -9.48
CA PRO A 441 24.93 -8.25 -8.27
C PRO A 441 23.47 -8.72 -8.48
N GLY A 442 23.09 -9.76 -7.75
CA GLY A 442 21.70 -10.22 -7.56
C GLY A 442 21.68 -11.44 -6.64
N GLY A 443 20.78 -11.43 -5.65
CA GLY A 443 20.38 -12.62 -4.88
C GLY A 443 21.06 -12.83 -3.53
N SER A 444 20.22 -12.84 -2.49
CA SER A 444 20.48 -13.39 -1.16
C SER A 444 20.80 -14.89 -1.21
N GLY A 445 21.23 -15.46 -0.08
CA GLY A 445 21.17 -16.92 0.06
C GLY A 445 21.68 -17.44 1.40
N ASN A 446 20.78 -17.79 2.31
CA ASN A 446 20.31 -19.17 2.47
C ASN A 446 18.96 -19.11 3.23
N GLU A 447 17.95 -19.94 2.97
CA GLU A 447 17.99 -21.40 2.81
C GLU A 447 17.10 -21.88 1.66
N ASN A 448 17.61 -22.76 0.78
CA ASN A 448 16.92 -23.80 0.00
C ASN A 448 15.42 -23.62 -0.40
N THR A 449 14.95 -22.43 -0.72
CA THR A 449 13.67 -22.19 -1.38
C THR A 449 13.95 -21.93 -2.86
N ASN A 450 13.26 -22.65 -3.75
CA ASN A 450 13.37 -22.38 -5.18
C ASN A 450 12.67 -21.05 -5.49
N PRO A 451 13.18 -20.19 -6.39
CA PRO A 451 12.55 -18.92 -6.76
C PRO A 451 11.07 -19.09 -7.15
N GLY A 452 10.19 -18.25 -6.57
CA GLY A 452 8.74 -18.36 -6.72
C GLY A 452 8.12 -19.65 -6.16
N GLY A 453 8.86 -20.43 -5.34
CA GLY A 453 8.42 -21.70 -4.78
C GLY A 453 8.46 -22.90 -5.74
N PHE A 454 9.02 -22.76 -6.94
CA PHE A 454 8.90 -23.78 -8.00
C PHE A 454 10.09 -24.74 -8.08
N THR A 455 9.82 -26.05 -8.01
CA THR A 455 10.85 -27.11 -8.04
C THR A 455 11.64 -27.21 -9.35
N ASP A 456 11.14 -26.62 -10.45
CA ASP A 456 11.76 -26.60 -11.77
C ASP A 456 12.42 -25.26 -12.12
N VAL A 457 12.56 -24.37 -11.13
CA VAL A 457 13.28 -23.10 -11.24
C VAL A 457 14.47 -23.16 -10.28
N SER A 458 15.67 -23.33 -10.82
CA SER A 458 16.89 -23.28 -10.03
C SER A 458 17.20 -21.84 -9.64
N ALA A 459 17.62 -21.58 -8.40
CA ALA A 459 18.07 -20.26 -7.93
C ALA A 459 19.17 -19.65 -8.83
N ASN A 460 20.05 -20.48 -9.39
CA ASN A 460 21.11 -20.03 -10.30
C ASN A 460 20.69 -19.94 -11.78
N ALA A 461 19.40 -20.10 -12.10
CA ALA A 461 18.92 -19.98 -13.48
C ALA A 461 18.94 -18.51 -13.93
N TRP A 462 19.30 -18.24 -15.18
CA TRP A 462 19.34 -16.87 -15.73
C TRP A 462 17.99 -16.13 -15.71
N TYR A 463 16.90 -16.87 -15.51
CA TYR A 463 15.52 -16.36 -15.42
C TYR A 463 14.95 -16.41 -13.99
N ALA A 464 15.73 -16.80 -12.97
CA ALA A 464 15.25 -16.97 -11.60
C ALA A 464 14.56 -15.70 -11.08
N ASP A 465 15.28 -14.57 -11.06
CA ASP A 465 14.76 -13.27 -10.60
C ASP A 465 13.54 -12.82 -11.41
N ALA A 466 13.55 -13.06 -12.72
CA ALA A 466 12.43 -12.70 -13.59
C ALA A 466 11.17 -13.56 -13.32
N VAL A 467 11.35 -14.81 -12.93
CA VAL A 467 10.24 -15.70 -12.53
C VAL A 467 9.71 -15.27 -11.17
N GLU A 468 10.59 -15.00 -10.21
CA GLU A 468 10.23 -14.50 -8.89
C GLU A 468 9.42 -13.20 -9.00
N TRP A 469 9.97 -12.19 -9.68
CA TRP A 469 9.27 -10.93 -9.96
C TRP A 469 7.92 -11.14 -10.63
N ALA A 470 7.84 -12.00 -11.66
CA ALA A 470 6.59 -12.21 -12.38
C ALA A 470 5.51 -12.92 -11.55
N VAL A 471 5.91 -13.67 -10.52
CA VAL A 471 4.99 -14.39 -9.62
C VAL A 471 4.56 -13.47 -8.49
N GLU A 472 5.50 -12.76 -7.86
CA GLU A 472 5.25 -11.75 -6.83
C GLU A 472 4.33 -10.63 -7.31
N ASN A 473 4.46 -10.23 -8.57
CA ASN A 473 3.64 -9.17 -9.17
C ASN A 473 2.39 -9.72 -9.88
N GLU A 474 2.04 -10.99 -9.65
CA GLU A 474 0.87 -11.67 -10.21
C GLU A 474 0.76 -11.64 -11.76
N ILE A 475 1.87 -11.38 -12.43
CA ILE A 475 1.95 -11.34 -13.90
C ILE A 475 1.64 -12.73 -14.45
N THR A 476 2.19 -13.76 -13.82
CA THR A 476 1.87 -15.15 -14.14
C THR A 476 2.06 -16.07 -12.94
N ALA A 477 1.21 -17.08 -12.82
CA ALA A 477 1.36 -18.16 -11.85
C ALA A 477 2.06 -19.37 -12.48
N GLY A 478 2.48 -20.33 -11.65
CA GLY A 478 2.96 -21.62 -12.11
C GLY A 478 1.93 -22.42 -12.90
N THR A 479 2.40 -23.37 -13.70
CA THR A 479 1.53 -24.37 -14.37
C THR A 479 0.96 -25.42 -13.40
N SER A 480 1.53 -25.51 -12.20
CA SER A 480 0.98 -26.19 -11.04
C SER A 480 1.45 -25.45 -9.77
N ALA A 481 1.02 -25.92 -8.60
CA ALA A 481 1.44 -25.36 -7.31
C ALA A 481 2.97 -25.35 -7.09
N ASN A 482 3.73 -26.21 -7.76
CA ASN A 482 5.17 -26.36 -7.54
C ASN A 482 6.00 -26.42 -8.84
N THR A 483 5.38 -26.14 -9.99
CA THR A 483 6.02 -26.20 -11.32
C THR A 483 5.70 -24.95 -12.14
N PHE A 484 6.72 -24.17 -12.52
CA PHE A 484 6.59 -22.99 -13.36
C PHE A 484 6.50 -23.32 -14.86
N SER A 485 7.12 -24.42 -15.28
CA SER A 485 7.34 -24.82 -16.69
C SER A 485 8.14 -23.78 -17.50
N PRO A 486 9.36 -23.41 -17.09
CA PRO A 486 10.11 -22.30 -17.70
C PRO A 486 10.39 -22.50 -19.19
N ASN A 487 10.56 -23.75 -19.63
CA ASN A 487 10.85 -24.10 -21.02
C ASN A 487 9.59 -24.33 -21.88
N ALA A 488 8.39 -24.21 -21.32
CA ALA A 488 7.17 -24.38 -22.09
C ALA A 488 6.96 -23.17 -23.03
N ALA A 489 6.61 -23.44 -24.28
CA ALA A 489 6.26 -22.40 -25.25
C ALA A 489 4.95 -21.71 -24.85
N CYS A 490 4.91 -20.39 -24.96
CA CYS A 490 3.70 -19.61 -24.68
C CYS A 490 2.86 -19.35 -25.92
N THR A 491 1.57 -19.14 -25.70
CA THR A 491 0.65 -18.66 -26.74
C THR A 491 0.67 -17.14 -26.85
N ARG A 492 0.14 -16.61 -27.97
CA ARG A 492 -0.07 -15.17 -28.17
C ARG A 492 -0.97 -14.57 -27.09
N ALA A 493 -2.03 -15.29 -26.68
CA ALA A 493 -2.89 -14.87 -25.59
C ALA A 493 -2.13 -14.75 -24.27
N GLN A 494 -1.32 -15.74 -23.90
CA GLN A 494 -0.51 -15.69 -22.67
C GLN A 494 0.46 -14.51 -22.67
N MET A 495 1.16 -14.26 -23.77
CA MET A 495 2.06 -13.10 -23.89
C MET A 495 1.33 -11.78 -23.65
N VAL A 496 0.20 -11.57 -24.32
CA VAL A 496 -0.58 -10.32 -24.18
C VAL A 496 -1.20 -10.20 -22.80
N THR A 497 -1.65 -11.30 -22.19
CA THR A 497 -2.12 -11.30 -20.79
C THR A 497 -1.01 -10.94 -19.82
N PHE A 498 0.21 -11.48 -19.97
CA PHE A 498 1.32 -11.15 -19.08
C PHE A 498 1.72 -9.68 -19.25
N LEU A 499 1.76 -9.17 -20.48
CA LEU A 499 2.01 -7.76 -20.73
C LEU A 499 0.93 -6.87 -20.11
N TRP A 500 -0.36 -7.21 -20.28
CA TRP A 500 -1.48 -6.47 -19.71
C TRP A 500 -1.42 -6.42 -18.17
N ARG A 501 -1.07 -7.53 -17.53
CA ARG A 501 -0.89 -7.61 -16.06
C ARG A 501 0.33 -6.83 -15.58
N ALA A 502 1.46 -6.96 -16.27
CA ALA A 502 2.67 -6.18 -15.99
C ALA A 502 2.44 -4.67 -16.19
N SER A 503 1.52 -4.32 -17.10
CA SER A 503 1.02 -2.96 -17.28
C SER A 503 -0.10 -2.60 -16.29
N GLY A 504 -0.40 -3.34 -15.23
CA GLY A 504 -1.37 -2.91 -14.22
C GLY A 504 -2.84 -2.97 -14.64
N TYR A 505 -3.22 -3.95 -15.46
CA TYR A 505 -4.63 -4.22 -15.82
C TYR A 505 -5.40 -3.06 -16.47
N PRO A 506 -4.82 -2.28 -17.42
CA PRO A 506 -5.47 -1.11 -17.99
C PRO A 506 -6.78 -1.45 -18.68
N ASP A 507 -7.77 -0.58 -18.49
CA ASP A 507 -9.08 -0.76 -19.11
C ASP A 507 -9.01 -0.56 -20.63
N PRO A 508 -9.67 -1.42 -21.43
CA PRO A 508 -9.75 -1.22 -22.86
C PRO A 508 -10.50 0.07 -23.23
N ALA A 509 -9.98 0.84 -24.18
CA ALA A 509 -10.64 2.05 -24.68
C ALA A 509 -11.98 1.79 -25.41
N SER A 510 -12.29 0.53 -25.72
CA SER A 510 -13.52 0.11 -26.39
C SER A 510 -13.98 -1.24 -25.85
N ASP A 511 -15.29 -1.43 -25.70
CA ASP A 511 -15.89 -2.71 -25.33
C ASP A 511 -16.08 -3.67 -26.54
N THR A 512 -15.77 -3.23 -27.76
CA THR A 512 -16.05 -4.01 -28.98
C THR A 512 -14.84 -4.81 -29.44
N MET A 513 -14.89 -6.14 -29.28
CA MET A 513 -13.86 -7.05 -29.77
C MET A 513 -13.88 -7.17 -31.30
N PRO A 514 -12.81 -6.77 -32.02
CA PRO A 514 -12.75 -6.89 -33.48
C PRO A 514 -12.42 -8.30 -33.96
N PHE A 515 -11.91 -9.18 -33.10
CA PHE A 515 -11.49 -10.53 -33.43
C PHE A 515 -12.59 -11.56 -33.16
N THR A 516 -12.94 -12.36 -34.16
CA THR A 516 -14.04 -13.34 -34.05
C THR A 516 -13.64 -14.63 -33.33
N ASP A 517 -12.34 -14.86 -33.14
CA ASP A 517 -11.75 -16.02 -32.46
C ASP A 517 -11.39 -15.74 -30.99
N VAL A 518 -11.87 -14.62 -30.43
CA VAL A 518 -11.69 -14.25 -29.03
C VAL A 518 -13.07 -14.27 -28.36
N SER A 519 -13.31 -15.32 -27.57
CA SER A 519 -14.57 -15.47 -26.82
C SER A 519 -14.68 -14.42 -25.70
N PRO A 520 -15.86 -13.79 -25.48
CA PRO A 520 -16.12 -12.92 -24.33
C PRO A 520 -15.81 -13.56 -22.97
N ASP A 521 -15.93 -14.89 -22.87
CA ASP A 521 -15.67 -15.64 -21.65
C ASP A 521 -14.18 -16.05 -21.49
N ALA A 522 -13.31 -15.70 -22.44
CA ALA A 522 -11.90 -16.07 -22.38
C ALA A 522 -11.15 -15.23 -21.33
N TYR A 523 -10.25 -15.86 -20.57
CA TYR A 523 -9.44 -15.16 -19.55
C TYR A 523 -8.59 -14.01 -20.12
N TYR A 524 -8.27 -14.07 -21.42
CA TYR A 524 -7.48 -13.07 -22.14
C TYR A 524 -8.34 -12.04 -22.88
N TYR A 525 -9.68 -12.11 -22.81
CA TYR A 525 -10.57 -11.23 -23.58
C TYR A 525 -10.22 -9.74 -23.36
N ARG A 526 -10.18 -9.31 -22.10
CA ARG A 526 -9.88 -7.90 -21.75
C ARG A 526 -8.46 -7.50 -22.16
N ALA A 527 -7.47 -8.36 -21.92
CA ALA A 527 -6.09 -8.10 -22.31
C ALA A 527 -5.93 -7.91 -23.84
N VAL A 528 -6.61 -8.75 -24.64
CA VAL A 528 -6.58 -8.62 -26.11
C VAL A 528 -7.33 -7.37 -26.56
N LEU A 529 -8.44 -7.03 -25.91
CA LEU A 529 -9.24 -5.85 -26.22
C LEU A 529 -8.46 -4.55 -25.96
N TRP A 530 -7.76 -4.49 -24.82
CA TRP A 530 -6.83 -3.41 -24.51
C TRP A 530 -5.70 -3.35 -25.55
N ALA A 531 -5.02 -4.47 -25.80
CA ALA A 531 -3.88 -4.50 -26.70
C ALA A 531 -4.22 -4.10 -28.14
N VAL A 532 -5.43 -4.38 -28.63
CA VAL A 532 -5.86 -3.88 -29.95
C VAL A 532 -6.26 -2.41 -29.91
N GLY A 533 -6.88 -1.94 -28.81
CA GLY A 533 -7.22 -0.54 -28.61
C GLY A 533 -5.99 0.38 -28.60
N GLU A 534 -4.92 -0.06 -27.93
CA GLU A 534 -3.64 0.66 -27.86
C GLU A 534 -2.73 0.43 -29.08
N GLY A 535 -3.17 -0.34 -30.08
CA GLY A 535 -2.37 -0.65 -31.27
C GLY A 535 -1.17 -1.58 -31.00
N ILE A 536 -1.08 -2.19 -29.82
CA ILE A 536 -0.05 -3.18 -29.46
C ILE A 536 -0.13 -4.40 -30.37
N THR A 537 -1.33 -4.81 -30.77
CA THR A 537 -1.58 -5.88 -31.73
C THR A 537 -2.63 -5.50 -32.76
N THR A 538 -2.42 -5.86 -34.02
CA THR A 538 -3.42 -5.76 -35.10
C THR A 538 -4.06 -7.10 -35.45
N GLY A 539 -3.74 -8.16 -34.68
CA GLY A 539 -4.13 -9.53 -34.98
C GLY A 539 -3.28 -10.18 -36.07
N THR A 540 -3.58 -11.43 -36.37
CA THR A 540 -3.02 -12.17 -37.53
C THR A 540 -3.79 -11.89 -38.82
N SER A 541 -5.00 -11.36 -38.69
CA SER A 541 -5.80 -10.76 -39.75
C SER A 541 -6.65 -9.65 -39.13
N ALA A 542 -7.36 -8.86 -39.94
CA ALA A 542 -8.27 -7.82 -39.45
C ALA A 542 -9.37 -8.33 -38.49
N THR A 543 -9.68 -9.62 -38.52
CA THR A 543 -10.75 -10.24 -37.72
C THR A 543 -10.28 -11.46 -36.92
N THR A 544 -8.97 -11.73 -36.84
CA THR A 544 -8.44 -12.94 -36.20
C THR A 544 -7.20 -12.65 -35.37
N PHE A 545 -7.24 -12.92 -34.06
CA PHE A 545 -6.11 -12.73 -33.15
C PHE A 545 -5.13 -13.92 -33.12
N SER A 546 -5.64 -15.14 -33.33
CA SER A 546 -4.97 -16.43 -33.13
C SER A 546 -4.47 -16.64 -31.69
N PRO A 547 -5.36 -16.67 -30.67
CA PRO A 547 -4.98 -16.69 -29.26
C PRO A 547 -4.12 -17.89 -28.85
N ASP A 548 -4.41 -19.06 -29.41
CA ASP A 548 -3.74 -20.33 -29.09
C ASP A 548 -2.46 -20.58 -29.90
N ALA A 549 -2.17 -19.74 -30.90
CA ALA A 549 -0.95 -19.89 -31.67
C ALA A 549 0.27 -19.58 -30.80
N THR A 550 1.31 -20.41 -30.91
CA THR A 550 2.59 -20.18 -30.23
C THR A 550 3.18 -18.85 -30.65
N VAL A 551 3.54 -18.01 -29.67
CA VAL A 551 4.14 -16.70 -29.93
C VAL A 551 5.62 -16.86 -30.23
N THR A 552 6.13 -16.12 -31.23
CA THR A 552 7.57 -16.14 -31.54
C THR A 552 8.31 -15.02 -30.83
N ARG A 553 9.62 -15.17 -30.63
CA ARG A 553 10.49 -14.13 -30.04
C ARG A 553 10.35 -12.77 -30.75
N GLY A 554 10.27 -12.78 -32.10
CA GLY A 554 10.05 -11.57 -32.90
C GLY A 554 8.70 -10.89 -32.64
N GLN A 555 7.64 -11.67 -32.40
CA GLN A 555 6.33 -11.13 -32.03
C GLN A 555 6.33 -10.53 -30.62
N VAL A 556 7.00 -11.19 -29.67
CA VAL A 556 7.09 -10.70 -28.28
C VAL A 556 7.73 -9.32 -28.23
N VAL A 557 8.91 -9.13 -28.84
CA VAL A 557 9.58 -7.82 -28.85
C VAL A 557 8.80 -6.77 -29.64
N SER A 558 8.05 -7.17 -30.67
CA SER A 558 7.17 -6.26 -31.40
C SER A 558 5.99 -5.78 -30.54
N PHE A 559 5.43 -6.63 -29.68
CA PHE A 559 4.40 -6.21 -28.74
C PHE A 559 4.96 -5.21 -27.71
N LEU A 560 6.13 -5.50 -27.14
CA LEU A 560 6.78 -4.58 -26.18
C LEU A 560 7.12 -3.23 -26.83
N TYR A 561 7.66 -3.25 -28.04
CA TYR A 561 7.99 -2.03 -28.78
C TYR A 561 6.77 -1.14 -29.04
N ARG A 562 5.64 -1.74 -29.41
CA ARG A 562 4.38 -0.99 -29.58
C ARG A 562 3.81 -0.51 -28.25
N ALA A 563 3.88 -1.32 -27.21
CA ALA A 563 3.48 -0.91 -25.86
C ALA A 563 4.32 0.27 -25.34
N ALA A 564 5.59 0.37 -25.76
CA ALA A 564 6.46 1.52 -25.47
C ALA A 564 6.18 2.75 -26.36
N GLY A 565 5.20 2.69 -27.27
CA GLY A 565 4.85 3.79 -28.17
C GLY A 565 5.71 3.90 -29.43
N GLU A 566 6.32 2.79 -29.88
CA GLU A 566 7.20 2.72 -31.06
C GLU A 566 8.30 3.81 -31.07
N PRO A 567 9.13 3.91 -30.01
CA PRO A 567 10.19 4.92 -29.91
C PRO A 567 11.25 4.75 -31.00
N ALA A 568 12.12 5.75 -31.17
CA ALA A 568 13.20 5.67 -32.15
C ALA A 568 14.11 4.44 -31.89
N ALA A 569 14.38 3.69 -32.94
CA ALA A 569 15.18 2.46 -32.90
C ALA A 569 16.66 2.76 -33.23
N ASP A 570 17.34 3.44 -32.30
CA ASP A 570 18.72 3.94 -32.43
C ASP A 570 19.82 2.92 -32.05
N GLY A 571 19.42 1.67 -31.74
CA GLY A 571 20.33 0.55 -31.53
C GLY A 571 21.05 0.08 -32.80
N VAL A 572 22.15 -0.65 -32.62
CA VAL A 572 22.88 -1.29 -33.74
C VAL A 572 22.43 -2.74 -33.91
N ASN A 573 22.06 -3.13 -35.13
CA ASN A 573 21.75 -4.52 -35.40
C ASN A 573 23.02 -5.36 -35.31
N ARG A 574 23.15 -6.15 -34.25
CA ARG A 574 24.25 -7.09 -34.05
C ARG A 574 23.89 -8.54 -34.39
N PHE A 575 22.65 -8.81 -34.82
CA PHE A 575 22.15 -10.16 -35.07
C PHE A 575 22.07 -10.46 -36.57
N LYS A 576 22.68 -11.57 -36.99
CA LYS A 576 22.78 -11.96 -38.41
C LYS A 576 21.45 -12.43 -39.01
N ASP A 577 20.54 -12.90 -38.17
CA ASP A 577 19.22 -13.44 -38.51
C ASP A 577 18.09 -12.40 -38.38
N VAL A 578 18.44 -11.14 -38.18
CA VAL A 578 17.51 -10.00 -38.16
C VAL A 578 17.75 -9.18 -39.42
N SER A 579 16.87 -9.35 -40.41
CA SER A 579 16.92 -8.61 -41.68
C SER A 579 16.30 -7.23 -41.54
N GLU A 580 16.89 -6.21 -42.17
CA GLU A 580 16.36 -4.84 -42.24
C GLU A 580 14.93 -4.74 -42.79
N SER A 581 14.50 -5.72 -43.61
CA SER A 581 13.13 -5.76 -44.14
C SER A 581 12.14 -6.52 -43.24
N ALA A 582 12.56 -7.03 -42.08
CA ALA A 582 11.69 -7.78 -41.18
C ALA A 582 10.78 -6.84 -40.37
N TYR A 583 9.53 -7.24 -40.14
CA TYR A 583 8.56 -6.41 -39.40
C TYR A 583 8.98 -6.10 -37.94
N TYR A 584 9.86 -6.92 -37.37
CA TYR A 584 10.39 -6.78 -36.01
C TYR A 584 11.76 -6.09 -35.97
N TYR A 585 12.28 -5.60 -37.11
CA TYR A 585 13.63 -5.05 -37.19
C TYR A 585 13.85 -3.91 -36.19
N ASP A 586 13.00 -2.88 -36.25
CA ASP A 586 13.08 -1.72 -35.35
C ASP A 586 12.83 -2.10 -33.89
N ALA A 587 11.88 -3.01 -33.65
CA ALA A 587 11.60 -3.53 -32.31
C ALA A 587 12.81 -4.25 -31.70
N VAL A 588 13.58 -5.00 -32.50
CA VAL A 588 14.80 -5.66 -32.04
C VAL A 588 15.91 -4.65 -31.76
N LEU A 589 16.09 -3.65 -32.61
CA LEU A 589 17.08 -2.58 -32.37
C LEU A 589 16.80 -1.83 -31.07
N TRP A 590 15.54 -1.44 -30.87
CA TRP A 590 15.10 -0.81 -29.64
C TRP A 590 15.31 -1.73 -28.43
N ALA A 591 14.89 -2.99 -28.52
CA ALA A 591 15.04 -3.95 -27.40
C ALA A 591 16.50 -4.20 -27.03
N VAL A 592 17.44 -4.10 -27.98
CA VAL A 592 18.88 -4.16 -27.69
C VAL A 592 19.34 -2.87 -27.01
N ALA A 593 18.91 -1.70 -27.48
CA ALA A 593 19.29 -0.41 -26.91
C ALA A 593 18.81 -0.24 -25.46
N GLN A 594 17.63 -0.79 -25.14
CA GLN A 594 17.04 -0.76 -23.79
C GLN A 594 17.42 -1.97 -22.92
N ASN A 595 18.39 -2.80 -23.35
CA ASN A 595 18.80 -4.03 -22.64
C ASN A 595 17.68 -5.07 -22.39
N VAL A 596 16.52 -4.92 -23.03
CA VAL A 596 15.41 -5.89 -22.99
C VAL A 596 15.85 -7.25 -23.54
N THR A 597 16.75 -7.29 -24.53
CA THR A 597 17.27 -8.55 -25.08
C THR A 597 18.76 -8.54 -25.37
N GLU A 598 19.41 -9.66 -25.07
CA GLU A 598 20.80 -9.92 -25.46
C GLU A 598 20.93 -10.82 -26.70
N GLY A 599 19.81 -11.32 -27.23
CA GLY A 599 19.76 -12.37 -28.25
C GLY A 599 19.88 -13.77 -27.65
N SER A 600 19.64 -14.80 -28.48
CA SER A 600 19.88 -16.21 -28.08
C SER A 600 21.36 -16.58 -28.15
N SER A 601 22.17 -15.74 -28.79
CA SER A 601 23.63 -15.70 -28.69
C SER A 601 24.10 -14.29 -29.05
N ALA A 602 25.39 -14.00 -28.91
CA ALA A 602 25.97 -12.69 -29.21
C ALA A 602 25.67 -12.16 -30.62
N ASN A 603 25.36 -13.02 -31.59
CA ASN A 603 25.11 -12.65 -32.99
C ASN A 603 23.83 -13.26 -33.61
N THR A 604 22.95 -13.85 -32.79
CA THR A 604 21.70 -14.48 -33.25
C THR A 604 20.55 -14.11 -32.30
N PHE A 605 19.42 -13.65 -32.84
CA PHE A 605 18.23 -13.30 -32.06
C PHE A 605 17.18 -14.42 -32.00
N SER A 606 17.13 -15.28 -33.01
CA SER A 606 16.15 -16.36 -33.22
C SER A 606 14.69 -15.87 -33.30
N PRO A 607 14.33 -14.93 -34.20
CA PRO A 607 13.02 -14.28 -34.22
C PRO A 607 11.84 -15.22 -34.53
N ALA A 608 12.10 -16.34 -35.21
CA ALA A 608 11.08 -17.33 -35.59
C ALA A 608 10.90 -18.43 -34.54
N ASN A 609 11.76 -18.51 -33.51
CA ASN A 609 11.62 -19.52 -32.47
C ASN A 609 10.43 -19.20 -31.57
N ALA A 610 9.77 -20.25 -31.10
CA ALA A 610 8.79 -20.16 -30.03
C ALA A 610 9.42 -19.50 -28.80
N CYS A 611 8.72 -18.52 -28.21
CA CYS A 611 9.16 -17.87 -26.99
C CYS A 611 8.66 -18.67 -25.79
N THR A 612 9.58 -19.08 -24.93
CA THR A 612 9.27 -19.82 -23.71
C THR A 612 8.71 -18.93 -22.60
N ARG A 613 8.08 -19.54 -21.59
CA ARG A 613 7.58 -18.84 -20.39
C ARG A 613 8.70 -18.04 -19.73
N ALA A 614 9.87 -18.64 -19.51
CA ALA A 614 11.03 -17.98 -18.93
C ALA A 614 11.51 -16.78 -19.76
N GLU A 615 11.63 -16.94 -21.07
CA GLU A 615 12.05 -15.83 -21.95
C GLU A 615 11.06 -14.66 -21.94
N ILE A 616 9.76 -14.94 -21.91
CA ILE A 616 8.74 -13.87 -21.86
C ILE A 616 8.84 -13.10 -20.55
N VAL A 617 8.88 -13.79 -19.40
CA VAL A 617 8.97 -13.08 -18.12
C VAL A 617 10.29 -12.34 -17.98
N THR A 618 11.39 -12.83 -18.54
CA THR A 618 12.65 -12.08 -18.55
C THR A 618 12.61 -10.85 -19.45
N PHE A 619 11.96 -10.91 -20.62
CA PHE A 619 11.76 -9.72 -21.44
C PHE A 619 10.88 -8.67 -20.76
N LEU A 620 9.82 -9.10 -20.07
CA LEU A 620 8.97 -8.21 -19.29
C LEU A 620 9.75 -7.62 -18.11
N TYR A 621 10.44 -8.45 -17.33
CA TYR A 621 11.25 -8.02 -16.19
C TYR A 621 12.27 -6.95 -16.59
N ARG A 622 13.05 -7.21 -17.65
CA ARG A 622 14.04 -6.24 -18.14
C ARG A 622 13.42 -4.96 -18.70
N TYR A 623 12.20 -5.02 -19.23
CA TYR A 623 11.51 -3.85 -19.74
C TYR A 623 10.90 -2.99 -18.62
N PHE A 624 10.34 -3.61 -17.58
CA PHE A 624 9.62 -2.91 -16.52
C PHE A 624 10.50 -2.54 -15.32
N VAL A 625 11.57 -3.30 -15.06
CA VAL A 625 12.43 -3.15 -13.88
C VAL A 625 13.87 -2.73 -14.24
N GLY A 626 14.34 -3.13 -15.42
CA GLY A 626 15.75 -3.06 -15.84
C GLY A 626 16.24 -1.73 -16.41
#